data_AF-A0A8W7P8N8-F1
#
_entry.id   AF-A0A8W7P8N8-F1
#
_cell.length_a   1.000
_cell.length_b   1.000
_cell.length_c   1.000
_cell.angle_alpha   90.00
_cell.angle_beta   90.00
_cell.angle_gamma   90.00
#
_symmetry.space_group_name_H-M   'P 1'
#
loop_
_entity.id
_entity.type
_entity.pdbx_description
1 polymer ?
#
loop_
_entity_poly.entity_id
_entity_poly.type
_entity_poly.pdbx_seq_one_letter_code
_entity_poly.pdbx_strand_id
1 'polypeptide(L)'
;LITVLDTLSFLFLDKYKLRRLELLFGFLITTMAVSFGYQYIVTDIPQINVIEGMFLPWSSDYRPGTLLQAVGIIGAVIMPHNLYLHSALVKSRTINRNNVKEVKKANRYYFIEASIALAVSFVINVFVVSVFAHDVYGKTNQDVIDACSNSSFADDIISAFIANNYTADINIYKGGLVLGCFYGGLSMYVWAIGILAAGQSSTMTGTYAGQFAMEGFLNLQWARWKRVLFTRTVAIMPAFYVAFFSRLEDLTKMNDILNAVMALQLPFAAIPTVAFSSSLGMLFYE
;
A
#
# COMPACT_ATOMS: atom_id res chain seq x y z
N LEU A 1 -5.68 -15.60 12.56
CA LEU A 1 -6.45 -15.45 13.81
C LEU A 1 -6.31 -14.04 14.40
N ILE A 2 -5.08 -13.55 14.63
CA ILE A 2 -4.82 -12.19 15.11
C ILE A 2 -5.50 -11.13 14.21
N THR A 3 -5.44 -11.30 12.89
CA THR A 3 -6.10 -10.40 11.92
C THR A 3 -7.63 -10.36 12.02
N VAL A 4 -8.28 -11.42 12.50
CA VAL A 4 -9.74 -11.45 12.75
C VAL A 4 -10.07 -10.71 14.04
N LEU A 5 -9.25 -10.88 15.07
CA LEU A 5 -9.36 -10.11 16.31
C LEU A 5 -9.10 -8.62 16.07
N ASP A 6 -8.15 -8.31 15.20
CA ASP A 6 -7.79 -6.95 14.83
C ASP A 6 -8.93 -6.24 14.07
N THR A 7 -9.63 -6.95 13.17
CA THR A 7 -10.80 -6.38 12.47
C THR A 7 -11.98 -6.14 13.41
N LEU A 8 -12.18 -7.01 14.41
CA LEU A 8 -13.18 -6.82 15.46
C LEU A 8 -12.80 -5.69 16.42
N SER A 9 -11.52 -5.61 16.80
CA SER A 9 -10.97 -4.54 17.65
C SER A 9 -11.06 -3.19 16.97
N PHE A 10 -10.81 -3.13 15.67
CA PHE A 10 -10.93 -1.91 14.88
C PHE A 10 -12.38 -1.45 14.77
N LEU A 11 -13.33 -2.38 14.65
CA LEU A 11 -14.74 -2.01 14.68
C LEU A 11 -15.18 -1.40 16.02
N PHE A 12 -14.50 -1.77 17.10
CA PHE A 12 -14.66 -1.14 18.41
C PHE A 12 -14.02 0.25 18.45
N LEU A 13 -12.89 0.44 17.76
CA LEU A 13 -12.22 1.73 17.56
C LEU A 13 -12.99 2.68 16.63
N ASP A 14 -13.87 2.20 15.74
CA ASP A 14 -14.74 3.04 14.91
C ASP A 14 -15.80 3.79 15.74
N LYS A 15 -16.00 3.40 17.01
CA LYS A 15 -16.76 4.18 17.99
C LYS A 15 -16.02 5.46 18.41
N TYR A 16 -14.70 5.55 18.18
CA TYR A 16 -13.91 6.76 18.36
C TYR A 16 -14.01 7.69 17.14
N LYS A 17 -13.93 8.99 17.39
CA LYS A 17 -14.01 10.03 16.35
C LYS A 17 -12.92 9.82 15.29
N LEU A 18 -13.33 9.73 14.02
CA LEU A 18 -12.51 9.52 12.81
C LEU A 18 -11.19 10.35 12.80
N ARG A 19 -11.24 11.60 13.27
CA ARG A 19 -10.10 12.50 13.37
C ARG A 19 -8.94 12.01 14.24
N ARG A 20 -9.20 11.18 15.26
CA ARG A 20 -8.14 10.59 16.10
C ARG A 20 -7.40 9.45 15.39
N LEU A 21 -8.12 8.70 14.55
CA LEU A 21 -7.52 7.63 13.74
C LEU A 21 -6.65 8.21 12.62
N GLU A 22 -7.10 9.30 11.99
CA GLU A 22 -6.28 10.04 11.02
C GLU A 22 -4.95 10.51 11.61
N LEU A 23 -4.97 11.06 12.84
CA LEU A 23 -3.74 11.48 13.53
C LEU A 23 -2.82 10.30 13.84
N LEU A 24 -3.38 9.16 14.25
CA LEU A 24 -2.60 7.94 14.49
C LEU A 24 -1.90 7.48 13.21
N PHE A 25 -2.63 7.37 12.09
CA PHE A 25 -2.03 6.96 10.81
C PHE A 25 -1.02 7.99 10.30
N GLY A 26 -1.31 9.29 10.43
CA GLY A 26 -0.38 10.37 10.07
C GLY A 26 0.93 10.28 10.87
N PHE A 27 0.85 10.00 12.17
CA PHE A 27 2.03 9.75 13.00
C PHE A 27 2.83 8.54 12.49
N LEU A 28 2.17 7.41 12.25
CA LEU A 28 2.85 6.19 11.77
C LEU A 28 3.51 6.38 10.40
N ILE A 29 2.82 7.00 9.44
CA ILE A 29 3.38 7.30 8.12
C ILE A 29 4.59 8.23 8.24
N THR A 30 4.50 9.25 9.10
CA THR A 30 5.62 10.18 9.33
C THR A 30 6.83 9.44 9.92
N THR A 31 6.63 8.53 10.89
CA THR A 31 7.72 7.75 11.47
C THR A 31 8.39 6.85 10.43
N MET A 32 7.62 6.22 9.52
CA MET A 32 8.18 5.43 8.43
C MET A 32 8.96 6.31 7.45
N ALA A 33 8.40 7.46 7.06
CA ALA A 33 9.05 8.40 6.15
C ALA A 33 10.39 8.89 6.68
N VAL A 34 10.47 9.22 7.98
CA VAL A 34 11.71 9.64 8.63
C VAL A 34 12.70 8.48 8.75
N SER A 35 12.25 7.28 9.12
CA SER A 35 13.11 6.10 9.25
C SER A 35 13.74 5.71 7.91
N PHE A 36 12.93 5.57 6.86
CA PHE A 36 13.42 5.22 5.53
C PHE A 36 14.19 6.36 4.88
N GLY A 37 13.82 7.61 5.14
CA GLY A 37 14.60 8.77 4.71
C GLY A 37 15.99 8.81 5.35
N TYR A 38 16.09 8.46 6.65
CA TYR A 38 17.37 8.34 7.33
C TYR A 38 18.22 7.21 6.74
N GLN A 39 17.65 6.01 6.55
CA GLN A 39 18.34 4.88 5.93
C GLN A 39 18.83 5.24 4.52
N TYR A 40 17.97 5.86 3.70
CA TYR A 40 18.33 6.30 2.35
C TYR A 40 19.56 7.23 2.33
N ILE A 41 19.68 8.13 3.30
CA ILE A 41 20.82 9.05 3.42
C ILE A 41 22.08 8.32 3.91
N VAL A 42 21.95 7.42 4.89
CA VAL A 42 23.10 6.71 5.49
C VAL A 42 23.73 5.70 4.52
N THR A 43 22.94 5.11 3.63
CA THR A 43 23.39 4.05 2.72
C THR A 43 24.18 4.59 1.51
N ASP A 44 24.43 5.90 1.41
CA ASP A 44 25.21 6.55 0.34
C ASP A 44 24.81 6.08 -1.08
N ILE A 45 23.50 5.93 -1.31
CA ILE A 45 22.96 5.41 -2.56
C ILE A 45 23.26 6.41 -3.70
N PRO A 46 23.74 5.95 -4.88
CA PRO A 46 24.05 6.84 -6.00
C PRO A 46 22.77 7.52 -6.52
N GLN A 47 22.56 8.77 -6.09
CA GLN A 47 21.33 9.54 -6.33
C GLN A 47 21.05 9.74 -7.82
N ILE A 48 22.11 9.87 -8.64
CA ILE A 48 22.00 10.06 -10.09
C ILE A 48 21.31 8.84 -10.72
N ASN A 49 21.67 7.63 -10.31
CA ASN A 49 21.09 6.39 -10.85
C ASN A 49 19.61 6.24 -10.46
N VAL A 50 19.25 6.67 -9.25
CA VAL A 50 17.86 6.66 -8.79
C VAL A 50 17.03 7.64 -9.62
N ILE A 51 17.52 8.86 -9.82
CA ILE A 51 16.85 9.88 -10.64
C ILE A 51 16.74 9.41 -12.10
N GLU A 52 17.80 8.81 -12.65
CA GLU A 52 17.77 8.23 -13.99
C GLU A 52 16.67 7.17 -14.12
N GLY A 53 16.58 6.24 -13.17
CA GLY A 53 15.52 5.21 -13.14
C GLY A 53 14.11 5.76 -12.92
N MET A 54 13.95 6.95 -12.33
CA MET A 54 12.66 7.62 -12.17
C MET A 54 12.12 8.18 -13.50
N PHE A 55 13.00 8.65 -14.38
CA PHE A 55 12.62 9.30 -15.64
C PHE A 55 12.79 8.41 -16.88
N LEU A 56 13.68 7.40 -16.82
CA LEU A 56 13.96 6.47 -17.91
C LEU A 56 13.50 5.05 -17.53
N PRO A 57 12.31 4.61 -18.01
CA PRO A 57 11.74 3.31 -17.63
C PRO A 57 12.32 2.12 -18.41
N TRP A 58 13.57 2.19 -18.86
CA TRP A 58 14.17 1.18 -19.74
C TRP A 58 15.35 0.46 -19.08
N SER A 59 15.29 -0.88 -18.99
CA SER A 59 16.42 -1.72 -18.60
C SER A 59 16.84 -2.64 -19.74
N SER A 60 18.15 -2.85 -19.90
CA SER A 60 18.71 -3.81 -20.86
C SER A 60 18.60 -5.26 -20.37
N ASP A 61 18.49 -5.48 -19.05
CA ASP A 61 18.38 -6.79 -18.41
C ASP A 61 16.90 -7.11 -18.12
N TYR A 62 16.18 -7.59 -19.14
CA TYR A 62 14.77 -7.98 -19.00
C TYR A 62 14.68 -9.39 -18.42
N ARG A 63 14.29 -9.48 -17.14
CA ARG A 63 14.03 -10.77 -16.48
C ARG A 63 12.57 -11.19 -16.64
N PRO A 64 12.28 -12.49 -16.81
CA PRO A 64 10.91 -12.97 -16.81
C PRO A 64 10.26 -12.65 -15.45
N GLY A 65 9.13 -11.91 -15.47
CA GLY A 65 8.40 -11.49 -14.27
C GLY A 65 8.45 -9.99 -13.98
N THR A 66 9.41 -9.23 -14.53
CA THR A 66 9.51 -7.77 -14.32
C THR A 66 8.26 -7.04 -14.81
N LEU A 67 7.65 -7.48 -15.92
CA LEU A 67 6.41 -6.89 -16.43
C LEU A 67 5.23 -7.12 -15.47
N LEU A 68 5.11 -8.33 -14.89
CA LEU A 68 4.05 -8.65 -13.94
C LEU A 68 4.20 -7.81 -12.67
N GLN A 69 5.43 -7.64 -12.18
CA GLN A 69 5.73 -6.76 -11.04
C GLN A 69 5.42 -5.30 -11.36
N ALA A 70 5.76 -4.81 -12.55
CA ALA A 70 5.45 -3.44 -12.96
C ALA A 70 3.93 -3.18 -13.01
N VAL A 71 3.16 -4.10 -13.60
CA VAL A 71 1.68 -4.03 -13.61
C VAL A 71 1.12 -4.14 -12.18
N GLY A 72 1.71 -5.00 -11.36
CA GLY A 72 1.36 -5.15 -9.94
C GLY A 72 1.59 -3.87 -9.14
N ILE A 73 2.69 -3.16 -9.38
CA ILE A 73 2.99 -1.86 -8.76
C ILE A 73 1.95 -0.81 -9.19
N ILE A 74 1.59 -0.76 -10.48
CA ILE A 74 0.54 0.17 -10.97
C ILE A 74 -0.79 -0.12 -10.25
N GLY A 75 -1.20 -1.39 -10.15
CA GLY A 75 -2.43 -1.79 -9.47
C GLY A 75 -2.39 -1.53 -7.96
N ALA A 76 -1.23 -1.71 -7.33
CA ALA A 76 -1.03 -1.44 -5.91
C ALA A 76 -1.04 0.06 -5.59
N VAL A 77 -0.48 0.91 -6.45
CA VAL A 77 -0.43 2.36 -6.26
C VAL A 77 -1.77 3.00 -6.61
N ILE A 78 -2.37 2.63 -7.75
CA ILE A 78 -3.64 3.19 -8.19
C ILE A 78 -4.76 2.21 -7.90
N MET A 79 -5.28 2.31 -6.67
CA MET A 79 -6.36 1.42 -6.22
C MET A 79 -7.72 1.91 -6.73
N PRO A 80 -8.50 1.08 -7.47
CA PRO A 80 -9.78 1.52 -8.06
C PRO A 80 -10.83 1.90 -7.00
N HIS A 81 -10.82 1.23 -5.85
CA HIS A 81 -11.74 1.54 -4.74
C HIS A 81 -11.49 2.94 -4.14
N ASN A 82 -10.27 3.47 -4.22
CA ASN A 82 -9.96 4.82 -3.76
C ASN A 82 -10.59 5.90 -4.64
N LEU A 83 -10.81 5.63 -5.94
CA LEU A 83 -11.52 6.56 -6.82
C LEU A 83 -12.96 6.77 -6.32
N TYR A 84 -13.68 5.67 -6.03
CA TYR A 84 -15.03 5.75 -5.47
C TYR A 84 -15.05 6.40 -4.08
N LEU A 85 -14.10 6.04 -3.23
CA LEU A 85 -14.00 6.58 -1.87
C LEU A 85 -13.76 8.10 -1.88
N HIS A 86 -12.77 8.58 -2.63
CA HIS A 86 -12.47 10.02 -2.70
C HIS A 86 -13.63 10.82 -3.30
N SER A 87 -14.28 10.30 -4.36
CA SER A 87 -15.47 10.95 -4.93
C SER A 87 -16.61 11.09 -3.93
N ALA A 88 -16.78 10.13 -3.02
CA ALA A 88 -17.78 10.20 -1.96
C ALA A 88 -17.36 11.10 -0.78
N LEU A 89 -16.09 11.04 -0.37
CA LEU A 89 -15.57 11.85 0.75
C LEU A 89 -15.61 13.35 0.45
N VAL A 90 -15.47 13.76 -0.82
CA VAL A 90 -15.62 15.17 -1.22
C VAL A 90 -17.01 15.72 -0.87
N LYS A 91 -18.04 14.88 -0.81
CA LYS A 91 -19.42 15.27 -0.40
C LYS A 91 -19.60 15.42 1.11
N SER A 92 -18.65 14.96 1.93
CA SER A 92 -18.74 15.06 3.39
C SER A 92 -18.56 16.49 3.91
N ARG A 93 -17.88 17.36 3.16
CA ARG A 93 -17.67 18.76 3.53
C ARG A 93 -18.83 19.61 3.01
N THR A 94 -19.36 20.48 3.87
CA THR A 94 -20.45 21.39 3.54
C THR A 94 -19.95 22.51 2.62
N ILE A 95 -20.27 22.42 1.33
CA ILE A 95 -19.91 23.43 0.31
C ILE A 95 -21.21 23.96 -0.29
N ASN A 96 -21.31 25.29 -0.41
CA ASN A 96 -22.43 25.91 -1.12
C ASN A 96 -22.22 25.77 -2.63
N ARG A 97 -22.92 24.81 -3.25
CA ARG A 97 -22.77 24.46 -4.67
C ARG A 97 -23.28 25.54 -5.61
N ASN A 98 -24.19 26.39 -5.13
CA ASN A 98 -24.75 27.49 -5.89
C ASN A 98 -23.72 28.62 -6.14
N ASN A 99 -22.61 28.64 -5.40
CA ASN A 99 -21.56 29.65 -5.56
C ASN A 99 -20.32 29.03 -6.23
N VAL A 100 -20.12 29.36 -7.51
CA VAL A 100 -18.99 28.90 -8.33
C VAL A 100 -17.63 29.22 -7.69
N LYS A 101 -17.51 30.34 -6.95
CA LYS A 101 -16.25 30.71 -6.28
C LYS A 101 -15.91 29.75 -5.14
N GLU A 102 -16.91 29.32 -4.36
CA GLU A 102 -16.74 28.37 -3.26
C GLU A 102 -16.40 26.98 -3.80
N VAL A 103 -17.06 26.53 -4.88
CA VAL A 103 -16.75 25.26 -5.55
C VAL A 103 -15.32 25.26 -6.10
N LYS A 104 -14.90 26.33 -6.78
CA LYS A 104 -13.53 26.45 -7.31
C LYS A 104 -12.49 26.44 -6.19
N LYS A 105 -12.78 27.12 -5.08
CA LYS A 105 -11.91 27.14 -3.89
C LYS A 105 -11.81 25.76 -3.25
N ALA A 106 -12.93 25.05 -3.10
CA ALA A 106 -12.96 23.69 -2.59
C ALA A 106 -12.16 22.73 -3.48
N ASN A 107 -12.34 22.78 -4.80
CA ASN A 107 -11.59 21.96 -5.75
C ASN A 107 -10.09 22.21 -5.65
N ARG A 108 -9.65 23.46 -5.48
CA ARG A 108 -8.23 23.79 -5.27
C ARG A 108 -7.69 23.15 -3.98
N TYR A 109 -8.44 23.19 -2.88
CA TYR A 109 -8.00 22.55 -1.64
C TYR A 109 -7.95 21.03 -1.75
N TYR A 110 -8.96 20.40 -2.35
CA TYR A 110 -8.95 18.95 -2.58
C TYR A 110 -7.80 18.51 -3.48
N PHE A 111 -7.49 19.30 -4.52
CA PHE A 111 -6.34 19.04 -5.38
C PHE A 111 -5.02 19.12 -4.60
N ILE A 112 -4.84 20.15 -3.77
CA ILE A 112 -3.63 20.30 -2.94
C ILE A 112 -3.52 19.15 -1.93
N GLU A 113 -4.61 18.81 -1.24
CA GLU A 113 -4.66 17.72 -0.25
C GLU A 113 -4.27 16.38 -0.88
N ALA A 114 -4.87 16.04 -2.02
CA ALA A 114 -4.56 14.81 -2.75
C ALA A 114 -3.12 14.81 -3.30
N SER A 115 -2.66 15.94 -3.85
CA SER A 115 -1.31 16.06 -4.42
C SER A 115 -0.23 15.89 -3.35
N ILE A 116 -0.40 16.50 -2.17
CA ILE A 116 0.55 16.36 -1.07
C ILE A 116 0.58 14.91 -0.58
N ALA A 117 -0.58 14.28 -0.37
CA ALA A 117 -0.64 12.90 0.10
C ALA A 117 0.04 11.93 -0.90
N LEU A 118 -0.22 12.10 -2.20
CA LEU A 118 0.43 11.30 -3.25
C LEU A 118 1.92 11.58 -3.36
N ALA A 119 2.36 12.84 -3.21
CA ALA A 119 3.78 13.19 -3.22
C ALA A 119 4.54 12.57 -2.04
N VAL A 120 3.97 12.58 -0.83
CA VAL A 120 4.54 11.92 0.35
C VAL A 120 4.62 10.41 0.13
N SER A 121 3.55 9.80 -0.37
CA SER A 121 3.53 8.37 -0.72
C SER A 121 4.61 8.02 -1.75
N PHE A 122 4.76 8.84 -2.79
CA PHE A 122 5.80 8.69 -3.80
C PHE A 122 7.20 8.73 -3.19
N VAL A 123 7.50 9.73 -2.35
CA VAL A 123 8.81 9.85 -1.68
C VAL A 123 9.11 8.64 -0.80
N ILE A 124 8.13 8.17 -0.02
CA ILE A 124 8.29 6.96 0.82
C ILE A 124 8.60 5.74 -0.06
N ASN A 125 7.85 5.55 -1.15
CA ASN A 125 8.06 4.41 -2.05
C ASN A 125 9.44 4.46 -2.72
N VAL A 126 9.92 5.65 -3.10
CA VAL A 126 11.28 5.82 -3.64
C VAL A 126 12.33 5.44 -2.59
N PHE A 127 12.18 5.88 -1.33
CA PHE A 127 13.12 5.50 -0.27
C PHE A 127 13.12 4.00 0.01
N VAL A 128 11.93 3.40 0.17
CA VAL A 128 11.80 1.96 0.44
C VAL A 128 12.40 1.12 -0.68
N VAL A 129 12.04 1.42 -1.94
CA VAL A 129 12.57 0.67 -3.09
C VAL A 129 14.07 0.85 -3.23
N SER A 130 14.60 2.06 -3.02
CA SER A 130 16.04 2.32 -3.15
C SER A 130 16.88 1.63 -2.08
N VAL A 131 16.41 1.62 -0.82
CA VAL A 131 17.08 0.91 0.27
C VAL A 131 17.13 -0.59 0.00
N PHE A 132 15.99 -1.20 -0.35
CA PHE A 132 15.97 -2.63 -0.67
C PHE A 132 16.74 -2.98 -1.94
N ALA A 133 16.73 -2.10 -2.94
CA ALA A 133 17.53 -2.29 -4.14
C ALA A 133 19.03 -2.30 -3.78
N HIS A 134 19.52 -1.33 -3.01
CA HIS A 134 20.91 -1.33 -2.60
C HIS A 134 21.30 -2.60 -1.79
N ASP A 135 20.42 -3.01 -0.87
CA ASP A 135 20.77 -4.05 0.09
C ASP A 135 20.68 -5.46 -0.49
N VAL A 136 19.83 -5.70 -1.49
CA VAL A 136 19.50 -7.05 -1.98
C VAL A 136 19.60 -7.20 -3.51
N TYR A 137 19.53 -6.13 -4.29
CA TYR A 137 19.54 -6.25 -5.76
C TYR A 137 20.85 -6.86 -6.27
N GLY A 138 20.74 -7.97 -7.01
CA GLY A 138 21.89 -8.67 -7.57
C GLY A 138 22.67 -9.54 -6.58
N LYS A 139 22.27 -9.61 -5.31
CA LYS A 139 22.91 -10.47 -4.29
C LYS A 139 22.27 -11.86 -4.23
N THR A 140 23.07 -12.87 -3.92
CA THR A 140 22.58 -14.24 -3.68
C THR A 140 22.09 -14.41 -2.24
N ASN A 141 21.34 -15.47 -1.97
CA ASN A 141 20.92 -15.76 -0.59
C ASN A 141 22.13 -15.93 0.34
N GLN A 142 23.23 -16.51 -0.17
CA GLN A 142 24.46 -16.67 0.61
C GLN A 142 25.10 -15.33 0.95
N ASP A 143 25.19 -14.40 -0.01
CA ASP A 143 25.77 -13.07 0.23
C ASP A 143 25.01 -12.30 1.32
N VAL A 144 23.69 -12.45 1.37
CA VAL A 144 22.85 -11.82 2.41
C VAL A 144 23.11 -12.46 3.78
N ILE A 145 23.22 -13.78 3.85
CA ILE A 145 23.53 -14.51 5.09
C ILE A 145 24.91 -14.09 5.61
N ASP A 146 25.91 -14.04 4.72
CA ASP A 146 27.29 -13.70 5.08
C ASP A 146 27.38 -12.25 5.57
N ALA A 147 26.68 -11.32 4.91
CA ALA A 147 26.59 -9.92 5.33
C ALA A 147 25.94 -9.76 6.73
N CYS A 148 25.04 -10.67 7.09
CA CYS A 148 24.27 -10.62 8.35
C CYS A 148 24.85 -11.48 9.48
N SER A 149 25.95 -12.20 9.23
CA SER A 149 26.55 -13.16 10.17
C SER A 149 26.95 -12.57 11.53
N ASN A 150 27.34 -11.28 11.56
CA ASN A 150 27.75 -10.59 12.79
C ASN A 150 26.61 -9.85 13.52
N SER A 151 25.39 -9.94 13.02
CA SER A 151 24.23 -9.24 13.61
C SER A 151 23.54 -10.09 14.67
N SER A 152 22.84 -9.44 15.61
CA SER A 152 21.99 -10.13 16.60
C SER A 152 20.82 -10.92 15.99
N PHE A 153 20.61 -10.81 14.67
CA PHE A 153 19.54 -11.44 13.91
C PHE A 153 20.05 -12.55 12.97
N ALA A 154 21.31 -12.98 13.12
CA ALA A 154 21.93 -13.98 12.26
C ALA A 154 21.13 -15.30 12.22
N ASP A 155 20.68 -15.79 13.37
CA ASP A 155 19.91 -17.04 13.47
C ASP A 155 18.57 -16.95 12.71
N ASP A 156 17.87 -15.82 12.82
CA ASP A 156 16.60 -15.58 12.11
C ASP A 156 16.82 -15.49 10.60
N ILE A 157 17.88 -14.82 10.15
CA ILE A 157 18.26 -14.70 8.73
C ILE A 157 18.57 -16.09 8.15
N ILE A 158 19.36 -16.91 8.86
CA ILE A 158 19.72 -18.27 8.42
C ILE A 158 18.46 -19.17 8.33
N SER A 159 17.49 -18.97 9.21
CA SER A 159 16.22 -19.71 9.14
C SER A 159 15.31 -19.26 7.98
N ALA A 160 15.41 -17.99 7.58
CA ALA A 160 14.55 -17.38 6.57
C ALA A 160 15.11 -17.48 5.14
N PHE A 161 16.44 -17.48 4.98
CA PHE A 161 17.12 -17.59 3.69
C PHE A 161 17.78 -18.96 3.56
N ILE A 162 17.50 -19.67 2.47
CA ILE A 162 18.15 -20.95 2.18
C ILE A 162 19.54 -20.64 1.61
N ALA A 163 20.59 -21.20 2.22
CA ALA A 163 21.99 -21.09 1.79
C ALA A 163 22.19 -21.67 0.38
N ASN A 164 21.91 -20.86 -0.65
CA ASN A 164 21.93 -21.20 -2.06
C ASN A 164 22.45 -20.02 -2.89
N ASN A 165 23.04 -20.31 -4.05
CA ASN A 165 23.52 -19.30 -5.00
C ASN A 165 22.41 -18.70 -5.89
N TYR A 166 21.13 -18.91 -5.55
CA TYR A 166 20.03 -18.23 -6.23
C TYR A 166 19.92 -16.78 -5.74
N THR A 167 19.40 -15.90 -6.61
CA THR A 167 19.13 -14.51 -6.27
C THR A 167 18.22 -14.42 -5.06
N ALA A 168 18.55 -13.54 -4.12
CA ALA A 168 17.74 -13.34 -2.93
C ALA A 168 16.38 -12.75 -3.29
N ASP A 169 15.32 -13.46 -2.91
CA ASP A 169 13.94 -13.00 -3.08
C ASP A 169 13.42 -12.39 -1.77
N ILE A 170 12.73 -11.24 -1.88
CA ILE A 170 12.31 -10.43 -0.75
C ILE A 170 10.79 -10.52 -0.61
N ASN A 171 10.37 -11.02 0.55
CA ASN A 171 8.98 -10.94 1.01
C ASN A 171 8.86 -9.96 2.17
N ILE A 172 7.62 -9.56 2.51
CA ILE A 172 7.33 -8.65 3.63
C ILE A 172 8.05 -9.05 4.93
N TYR A 173 8.09 -10.36 5.23
CA TYR A 173 8.81 -10.92 6.38
C TYR A 173 10.33 -10.82 6.23
N LYS A 174 10.89 -11.31 5.12
CA LYS A 174 12.34 -11.27 4.84
C LYS A 174 12.88 -9.85 4.80
N GLY A 175 12.13 -8.91 4.24
CA GLY A 175 12.48 -7.50 4.19
C GLY A 175 12.65 -6.88 5.59
N GLY A 176 11.81 -7.27 6.54
CA GLY A 176 11.95 -6.84 7.94
C GLY A 176 13.23 -7.36 8.60
N LEU A 177 13.60 -8.61 8.33
CA LEU A 177 14.84 -9.21 8.83
C LEU A 177 16.08 -8.55 8.22
N VAL A 178 16.06 -8.32 6.90
CA VAL A 178 17.13 -7.60 6.17
C VAL A 178 17.34 -6.21 6.77
N LEU A 179 16.26 -5.45 6.98
CA LEU A 179 16.35 -4.13 7.62
C LEU A 179 16.90 -4.20 9.05
N GLY A 180 16.50 -5.22 9.82
CA GLY A 180 17.00 -5.47 11.17
C GLY A 180 18.49 -5.78 11.21
N CYS A 181 18.98 -6.54 10.21
CA CYS A 181 20.39 -6.86 10.05
C CYS A 181 21.24 -5.63 9.70
N PHE A 182 20.85 -4.86 8.66
CA PHE A 182 21.68 -3.75 8.16
C PHE A 182 21.57 -2.47 9.01
N TYR A 183 20.39 -2.16 9.55
CA TYR A 183 20.12 -0.89 10.24
C TYR A 183 19.70 -1.06 11.70
N GLY A 184 19.73 -2.29 12.23
CA GLY A 184 19.38 -2.61 13.60
C GLY A 184 17.88 -2.84 13.86
N GLY A 185 17.59 -3.38 15.03
CA GLY A 185 16.23 -3.84 15.39
C GLY A 185 15.15 -2.76 15.38
N LEU A 186 15.51 -1.48 15.60
CA LEU A 186 14.55 -0.37 15.51
C LEU A 186 13.90 -0.28 14.12
N SER A 187 14.69 -0.47 13.07
CA SER A 187 14.21 -0.44 11.68
C SER A 187 13.23 -1.58 11.40
N MET A 188 13.49 -2.77 11.93
CA MET A 188 12.58 -3.92 11.86
C MET A 188 11.24 -3.63 12.56
N TYR A 189 11.26 -3.02 13.75
CA TYR A 189 10.03 -2.67 14.47
C TYR A 189 9.22 -1.59 13.76
N VAL A 190 9.88 -0.54 13.23
CA VAL A 190 9.20 0.52 12.46
C VAL A 190 8.55 -0.08 11.20
N TRP A 191 9.23 -0.99 10.51
CA TRP A 191 8.67 -1.73 9.37
C TRP A 191 7.44 -2.55 9.78
N ALA A 192 7.54 -3.35 10.84
CA ALA A 192 6.46 -4.20 11.31
C ALA A 192 5.22 -3.39 11.75
N ILE A 193 5.43 -2.31 12.50
CA ILE A 193 4.35 -1.39 12.90
C ILE A 193 3.74 -0.73 11.67
N GLY A 194 4.57 -0.34 10.69
CA GLY A 194 4.14 0.24 9.43
C GLY A 194 3.23 -0.66 8.62
N ILE A 195 3.60 -1.93 8.47
CA ILE A 195 2.77 -2.93 7.77
C ILE A 195 1.46 -3.18 8.49
N LEU A 196 1.49 -3.25 9.83
CA LEU A 196 0.28 -3.39 10.64
C LEU A 196 -0.64 -2.18 10.42
N ALA A 197 -0.09 -0.97 10.47
CA ALA A 197 -0.81 0.27 10.22
C ALA A 197 -1.43 0.32 8.81
N ALA A 198 -0.68 -0.12 7.78
CA ALA A 198 -1.16 -0.20 6.41
C ALA A 198 -2.33 -1.19 6.27
N GLY A 199 -2.24 -2.36 6.90
CA GLY A 199 -3.32 -3.35 6.94
C GLY A 199 -4.60 -2.81 7.61
N GLN A 200 -4.44 -2.03 8.68
CA GLN A 200 -5.55 -1.38 9.36
C GLN A 200 -6.20 -0.28 8.51
N SER A 201 -5.39 0.58 7.91
CA SER A 201 -5.88 1.64 7.00
C SER A 201 -6.65 1.06 5.81
N SER A 202 -6.13 0.01 5.17
CA SER A 202 -6.81 -0.71 4.08
C SER A 202 -8.18 -1.29 4.49
N THR A 203 -8.30 -1.71 5.76
CA THR A 203 -9.59 -2.17 6.31
C THR A 203 -10.62 -1.07 6.38
N MET A 204 -10.21 0.09 6.88
CA MET A 204 -11.08 1.25 6.96
C MET A 204 -11.52 1.71 5.57
N THR A 205 -10.58 2.00 4.67
CA THR A 205 -10.87 2.50 3.32
C THR A 205 -11.70 1.51 2.51
N GLY A 206 -11.42 0.20 2.60
CA GLY A 206 -12.20 -0.84 1.93
C GLY A 206 -13.65 -0.92 2.38
N THR A 207 -13.94 -0.68 3.67
CA THR A 207 -15.31 -0.71 4.19
C THR A 207 -16.13 0.51 3.76
N TYR A 208 -15.51 1.68 3.71
CA TYR A 208 -16.14 2.91 3.20
C TYR A 208 -16.33 2.84 1.68
N ALA A 209 -15.31 2.41 0.92
CA ALA A 209 -15.44 2.24 -0.52
C ALA A 209 -16.53 1.20 -0.88
N GLY A 210 -16.55 0.07 -0.15
CA GLY A 210 -17.59 -0.95 -0.29
C GLY A 210 -18.98 -0.43 0.07
N GLN A 211 -19.09 0.52 1.01
CA GLN A 211 -20.35 1.20 1.30
C GLN A 211 -20.88 1.95 0.10
N PHE A 212 -20.09 2.86 -0.44
CA PHE A 212 -20.50 3.71 -1.55
C PHE A 212 -20.74 2.91 -2.82
N ALA A 213 -19.97 1.85 -3.06
CA ALA A 213 -20.20 0.95 -4.18
C ALA A 213 -21.52 0.17 -4.04
N MET A 214 -21.81 -0.40 -2.86
CA MET A 214 -23.05 -1.17 -2.63
C MET A 214 -24.29 -0.28 -2.66
N GLU A 215 -24.24 0.91 -2.05
CA GLU A 215 -25.36 1.85 -2.03
C GLU A 215 -25.56 2.52 -3.40
N GLY A 216 -24.48 2.82 -4.12
CA GLY A 216 -24.53 3.45 -5.44
C GLY A 216 -24.96 2.51 -6.57
N PHE A 217 -24.37 1.32 -6.66
CA PHE A 217 -24.62 0.39 -7.77
C PHE A 217 -25.74 -0.61 -7.50
N LEU A 218 -25.87 -1.10 -6.28
CA LEU A 218 -26.82 -2.17 -5.92
C LEU A 218 -28.00 -1.66 -5.09
N ASN A 219 -28.01 -0.37 -4.72
CA ASN A 219 -28.98 0.24 -3.81
C ASN A 219 -29.22 -0.58 -2.52
N LEU A 220 -28.14 -1.18 -2.00
CA LEU A 220 -28.19 -2.14 -0.91
C LEU A 220 -27.60 -1.53 0.37
N GLN A 221 -28.49 -1.26 1.33
CA GLN A 221 -28.15 -0.60 2.59
C GLN A 221 -27.88 -1.64 3.68
N TRP A 222 -26.61 -1.95 3.91
CA TRP A 222 -26.18 -2.83 4.98
C TRP A 222 -25.56 -2.04 6.14
N ALA A 223 -25.87 -2.48 7.37
CA ALA A 223 -25.17 -1.97 8.54
C ALA A 223 -23.66 -2.20 8.42
N ARG A 224 -22.86 -1.19 8.81
CA ARG A 224 -21.40 -1.20 8.67
C ARG A 224 -20.76 -2.47 9.21
N TRP A 225 -21.16 -2.94 10.39
CA TRP A 225 -20.62 -4.16 10.99
C TRP A 225 -20.87 -5.43 10.16
N LYS A 226 -22.09 -5.58 9.62
CA LYS A 226 -22.40 -6.73 8.75
C LYS A 226 -21.54 -6.73 7.50
N ARG A 227 -21.34 -5.54 6.90
CA ARG A 227 -20.48 -5.37 5.73
C ARG A 227 -19.03 -5.72 6.03
N VAL A 228 -18.46 -5.17 7.11
CA VAL A 228 -17.07 -5.43 7.53
C VAL A 228 -16.85 -6.92 7.79
N LEU A 229 -17.75 -7.56 8.54
CA LEU A 229 -17.63 -8.98 8.88
C LEU A 229 -17.73 -9.85 7.62
N PHE A 230 -18.67 -9.55 6.73
CA PHE A 230 -18.82 -10.29 5.48
C PHE A 230 -17.59 -10.16 4.59
N THR A 231 -17.16 -8.94 4.26
CA THR A 231 -16.01 -8.74 3.36
C THR A 231 -14.72 -9.28 3.95
N ARG A 232 -14.54 -9.22 5.27
CA ARG A 232 -13.38 -9.82 5.95
C ARG A 232 -13.41 -11.33 5.96
N THR A 233 -14.57 -11.94 6.14
CA THR A 233 -14.71 -13.39 6.06
C THR A 233 -14.35 -13.88 4.66
N VAL A 234 -14.86 -13.21 3.62
CA VAL A 234 -14.55 -13.52 2.22
C VAL A 234 -13.06 -13.33 1.91
N ALA A 235 -12.41 -12.29 2.44
CA ALA A 235 -10.99 -12.04 2.22
C ALA A 235 -10.07 -13.02 2.98
N ILE A 236 -10.44 -13.41 4.20
CA ILE A 236 -9.60 -14.24 5.08
C ILE A 236 -9.72 -15.71 4.72
N MET A 237 -10.87 -16.18 4.22
CA MET A 237 -11.10 -17.59 3.95
C MET A 237 -10.09 -18.19 2.93
N PRO A 238 -9.80 -17.55 1.77
CA PRO A 238 -8.77 -18.02 0.86
C PRO A 238 -7.37 -17.97 1.48
N ALA A 239 -7.04 -16.89 2.18
CA ALA A 239 -5.73 -16.73 2.82
C ALA A 239 -5.49 -17.79 3.91
N PHE A 240 -6.52 -18.10 4.70
CA PHE A 240 -6.47 -19.15 5.71
C PHE A 240 -6.31 -20.53 5.08
N TYR A 241 -7.04 -20.80 4.00
CA TYR A 241 -6.92 -22.06 3.26
C TYR A 241 -5.49 -22.27 2.72
N VAL A 242 -4.93 -21.26 2.05
CA VAL A 242 -3.54 -21.32 1.55
C VAL A 242 -2.54 -21.43 2.71
N ALA A 243 -2.73 -20.69 3.81
CA ALA A 243 -1.81 -20.77 4.95
C ALA A 243 -1.83 -22.13 5.67
N PHE A 244 -2.97 -22.85 5.66
CA PHE A 244 -3.09 -24.15 6.31
C PHE A 244 -2.57 -25.30 5.44
N PHE A 245 -2.74 -25.21 4.12
CA PHE A 245 -2.42 -26.29 3.18
C PHE A 245 -1.18 -26.05 2.31
N SER A 246 -0.60 -24.84 2.32
CA SER A 246 0.46 -24.43 1.38
C SER A 246 1.63 -23.73 2.09
N ARG A 247 2.70 -23.45 1.32
CA ARG A 247 3.93 -22.79 1.84
C ARG A 247 3.82 -21.26 1.71
N LEU A 248 4.67 -20.53 2.42
CA LEU A 248 4.75 -19.06 2.39
C LEU A 248 4.87 -18.48 0.97
N GLU A 249 5.56 -19.17 0.07
CA GLU A 249 5.73 -18.76 -1.33
C GLU A 249 4.41 -18.66 -2.10
N ASP A 250 3.42 -19.49 -1.76
CA ASP A 250 2.12 -19.49 -2.42
C ASP A 250 1.26 -18.31 -1.97
N LEU A 251 1.52 -17.76 -0.77
CA LEU A 251 0.90 -16.52 -0.29
C LEU A 251 1.41 -15.31 -1.06
N THR A 252 2.71 -15.25 -1.36
CA THR A 252 3.29 -14.18 -2.20
C THR A 252 2.70 -14.22 -3.61
N LYS A 253 2.63 -15.40 -4.24
CA LYS A 253 2.01 -15.55 -5.57
C LYS A 253 0.54 -15.11 -5.56
N MET A 254 -0.22 -15.47 -4.52
CA MET A 254 -1.60 -15.03 -4.36
C MET A 254 -1.68 -13.50 -4.30
N ASN A 255 -0.79 -12.86 -3.54
CA ASN A 255 -0.73 -11.40 -3.45
C ASN A 255 -0.44 -10.74 -4.80
N ASP A 256 0.51 -11.28 -5.57
CA ASP A 256 0.84 -10.75 -6.90
C ASP A 256 -0.34 -10.88 -7.88
N ILE A 257 -1.05 -12.01 -7.84
CA ILE A 257 -2.27 -12.22 -8.64
C ILE A 257 -3.36 -11.22 -8.21
N LEU A 258 -3.56 -10.99 -6.92
CA LEU A 258 -4.53 -10.01 -6.42
C LEU A 258 -4.20 -8.59 -6.92
N ASN A 259 -2.91 -8.20 -6.90
CA ASN A 259 -2.46 -6.92 -7.43
C ASN A 259 -2.69 -6.81 -8.95
N ALA A 260 -2.46 -7.88 -9.71
CA ALA A 260 -2.78 -7.93 -11.14
C ALA A 260 -4.29 -7.80 -11.40
N VAL A 261 -5.13 -8.43 -10.59
CA VAL A 261 -6.60 -8.29 -10.67
C VAL A 261 -7.03 -6.85 -10.36
N MET A 262 -6.40 -6.16 -9.41
CA MET A 262 -6.68 -4.74 -9.16
C MET A 262 -6.33 -3.87 -10.37
N ALA A 263 -5.22 -4.13 -11.05
CA ALA A 263 -4.86 -3.43 -12.29
C ALA A 263 -5.90 -3.67 -13.41
N LEU A 264 -6.44 -4.88 -13.52
CA LEU A 264 -7.51 -5.21 -14.47
C LEU A 264 -8.81 -4.45 -14.18
N GLN A 265 -9.10 -4.15 -12.91
CA GLN A 265 -10.30 -3.40 -12.51
C GLN A 265 -10.18 -1.90 -12.77
N LEU A 266 -8.96 -1.37 -12.87
CA LEU A 266 -8.69 0.06 -13.02
C LEU A 266 -9.42 0.72 -14.21
N PRO A 267 -9.44 0.16 -15.44
CA PRO A 267 -10.14 0.78 -16.56
C PRO A 267 -11.65 0.93 -16.31
N PHE A 268 -12.28 -0.02 -15.62
CA PHE A 268 -13.71 0.02 -15.31
C PHE A 268 -14.08 1.14 -14.34
N ALA A 269 -13.15 1.55 -13.48
CA ALA A 269 -13.33 2.72 -12.62
C ALA A 269 -12.93 4.01 -13.34
N ALA A 270 -11.78 4.03 -14.01
CA ALA A 270 -11.20 5.23 -14.60
C ALA A 270 -11.95 5.75 -15.83
N ILE A 271 -12.38 4.86 -16.75
CA ILE A 271 -13.07 5.25 -17.98
C ILE A 271 -14.37 6.02 -17.67
N PRO A 272 -15.28 5.54 -16.80
CA PRO A 272 -16.44 6.31 -16.41
C PRO A 272 -16.10 7.63 -15.72
N THR A 273 -15.09 7.66 -14.84
CA THR A 273 -14.69 8.91 -14.17
C THR A 273 -14.24 9.98 -15.17
N VAL A 274 -13.42 9.60 -16.16
CA VAL A 274 -12.97 10.51 -17.22
C VAL A 274 -14.16 10.96 -18.08
N ALA A 275 -15.00 10.01 -18.51
CA ALA A 275 -16.18 10.31 -19.33
C ALA A 275 -17.14 11.29 -18.63
N PHE A 276 -17.43 11.09 -17.35
CA PHE A 276 -18.29 11.99 -16.57
C PHE A 276 -17.63 13.35 -16.35
N SER A 277 -16.33 13.38 -16.03
CA SER A 277 -15.59 14.65 -15.82
C SER A 277 -15.42 15.49 -17.09
N SER A 278 -15.48 14.87 -18.27
CA SER A 278 -15.35 15.55 -19.57
C SER A 278 -16.70 15.95 -20.16
N SER A 279 -17.82 15.47 -19.61
CA SER A 279 -19.16 15.83 -20.07
C SER A 279 -19.61 17.18 -19.49
N LEU A 280 -19.71 18.21 -20.34
CA LEU A 280 -20.27 19.52 -19.94
C LEU A 280 -21.69 19.38 -19.38
N GLY A 281 -22.47 18.43 -19.90
CA GLY A 281 -23.84 18.18 -19.48
C GLY A 281 -24.00 17.76 -18.03
N MET A 282 -23.01 17.12 -17.39
CA MET A 282 -23.06 16.79 -15.95
C MET A 282 -22.32 17.79 -15.07
N LEU A 283 -21.35 18.54 -15.62
CA LEU A 283 -20.58 19.54 -14.89
C LEU A 283 -21.38 20.82 -14.57
N PHE A 284 -22.41 21.12 -15.38
CA PHE A 284 -23.23 22.33 -15.28
C PHE A 284 -24.71 22.07 -14.94
N TYR A 285 -25.09 20.82 -14.62
CA TYR A 285 -26.45 20.43 -14.18
C TYR A 285 -26.50 20.18 -12.66
N GLU A 286 -26.07 21.14 -11.85
CA GLU A 286 -26.53 21.33 -10.46
C GLU A 286 -26.64 22.84 -10.18
#